data_AF-A0A950GUD1-F1
#
_entry.id   AF-A0A950GUD1-F1
#
_cell.length_a   1.000
_cell.length_b   1.000
_cell.length_c   1.000
_cell.angle_alpha   90.00
_cell.angle_beta   90.00
_cell.angle_gamma   90.00
#
_symmetry.space_group_name_H-M   'P 1'
#
loop_
_entity.id
_entity.type
_entity.pdbx_description
1 polymer ?
#
loop_
_entity_poly.entity_id
_entity_poly.type
_entity_poly.pdbx_seq_one_letter_code
_entity_poly.pdbx_strand_id
1 'polypeptide(L)' 'MIVYRVEGAGQSWKVTRNGEPGSSYISEEGAFEAAVLGATNDLRAGDEVTIEVRRSDRRGETATPTFQRG' A
#
# COMPACT_ATOMS: atom_id res chain seq x y z
N MET A 1 -15.55 0.11 3.25
CA MET A 1 -14.31 0.51 2.55
C MET A 1 -13.11 -0.06 3.28
N ILE A 2 -12.31 -0.88 2.61
CA ILE A 2 -11.06 -1.46 3.11
C ILE A 2 -9.88 -0.63 2.57
N VAL A 3 -8.92 -0.30 3.42
CA VAL A 3 -7.71 0.44 3.06
C VAL A 3 -6.49 -0.44 3.28
N TYR A 4 -5.79 -0.78 2.20
CA TYR A 4 -4.46 -1.37 2.26
C TYR A 4 -3.42 -0.27 2.24
N ARG A 5 -2.49 -0.26 3.19
CA ARG A 5 -1.31 0.62 3.13
C ARG A 5 -0.05 -0.20 2.94
N VAL A 6 0.67 0.08 1.87
CA VAL A 6 1.98 -0.47 1.56
C VAL A 6 3.01 0.59 1.91
N GLU A 7 3.73 0.38 3.02
CA GLU A 7 4.65 1.38 3.57
C GLU A 7 6.09 0.87 3.55
N GLY A 8 6.98 1.61 2.89
CA GLY A 8 8.40 1.28 2.76
C GLY A 8 9.30 2.18 3.60
N ALA A 9 10.24 1.59 4.33
CA ALA A 9 11.31 2.27 5.03
C ALA A 9 12.65 1.54 4.81
N GLY A 10 13.55 2.13 4.02
CA GLY A 10 14.83 1.50 3.66
C GLY A 10 14.63 0.27 2.77
N GLN A 11 15.09 -0.89 3.25
CA GLN A 11 14.94 -2.20 2.57
C GLN A 11 13.80 -3.05 3.15
N SER A 12 12.92 -2.46 3.96
CA SER A 12 11.79 -3.17 4.57
C SER A 12 10.48 -2.50 4.19
N TRP A 13 9.52 -3.33 3.80
CA TRP A 13 8.18 -2.94 3.43
C TRP A 13 7.17 -3.63 4.35
N LYS A 14 6.07 -2.96 4.63
CA LYS A 14 4.98 -3.46 5.46
C LYS A 14 3.66 -3.24 4.75
N VAL A 15 2.75 -4.19 4.91
CA VAL A 15 1.37 -4.06 4.47
C VAL A 15 0.48 -4.01 5.69
N THR A 16 -0.43 -3.04 5.74
CA THR A 16 -1.52 -3.02 6.72
C THR A 16 -2.86 -3.07 6.02
N ARG A 17 -3.85 -3.74 6.62
CA ARG A 17 -5.24 -3.77 6.16
C ARG A 17 -6.11 -3.09 7.22
N ASN A 18 -6.73 -1.97 6.90
CA ASN A 18 -7.46 -1.13 7.87
C ASN A 18 -6.63 -0.76 9.12
N GLY A 19 -5.32 -0.60 8.95
CA GLY A 19 -4.39 -0.35 10.06
C GLY A 19 -3.97 -1.58 10.85
N GLU A 20 -4.58 -2.76 10.61
CA GLU A 20 -4.08 -4.00 11.18
C GLU A 20 -2.80 -4.43 10.45
N PRO A 21 -1.69 -4.67 11.18
CA PRO A 21 -0.44 -5.04 10.57
C PRO A 21 -0.50 -6.45 9.99
N GLY A 22 -0.11 -6.58 8.73
CA GLY A 22 0.16 -7.85 8.08
C GLY A 22 1.64 -8.22 8.13
N SER A 23 2.08 -8.92 7.10
CA SER A 23 3.48 -9.34 6.95
C SER A 23 4.42 -8.20 6.54
N SER A 24 5.70 -8.41 6.80
CA SER A 24 6.79 -7.58 6.27
C SER A 24 7.44 -8.24 5.06
N TYR A 25 7.89 -7.41 4.11
CA TYR A 25 8.46 -7.82 2.83
C TYR A 25 9.82 -7.15 2.61
N ILE A 26 10.67 -7.80 1.82
CA ILE A 26 12.02 -7.32 1.50
C ILE A 26 12.04 -6.37 0.29
N SER A 27 10.92 -6.26 -0.44
CA SER A 27 10.80 -5.43 -1.64
C SER A 27 9.44 -4.72 -1.71
N GLU A 28 9.40 -3.63 -2.48
CA GLU A 28 8.20 -2.85 -2.74
C GLU A 28 7.18 -3.69 -3.51
N GLU A 29 7.66 -4.37 -4.55
CA GLU A 29 6.88 -5.21 -5.44
C GLU A 29 6.22 -6.36 -4.67
N GLY A 30 6.97 -7.04 -3.79
CA GLY A 30 6.42 -8.14 -3.01
C GLY A 30 5.36 -7.69 -2.00
N ALA A 31 5.53 -6.50 -1.42
CA ALA A 31 4.51 -5.91 -0.54
C ALA A 31 3.26 -5.49 -1.32
N PHE A 32 3.45 -4.88 -2.49
CA PHE A 32 2.34 -4.45 -3.35
C PHE A 32 1.55 -5.65 -3.88
N GLU A 33 2.21 -6.69 -4.37
CA GLU A 33 1.57 -7.94 -4.81
C GLU A 33 0.73 -8.57 -3.70
N ALA A 34 1.24 -8.59 -2.47
CA ALA A 34 0.49 -9.10 -1.33
C ALA A 34 -0.75 -8.24 -1.00
N ALA A 35 -0.63 -6.91 -1.06
CA ALA A 35 -1.76 -6.02 -0.89
C ALA A 35 -2.82 -6.22 -1.98
N VAL A 36 -2.40 -6.41 -3.24
CA VAL A 36 -3.30 -6.71 -4.37
C VAL A 36 -4.01 -8.05 -4.18
N LEU A 37 -3.31 -9.09 -3.72
CA LEU A 37 -3.92 -10.39 -3.43
C LEU A 37 -5.01 -10.26 -2.35
N GLY A 38 -4.72 -9.55 -1.26
CA GLY A 38 -5.69 -9.26 -0.20
C GLY A 38 -6.89 -8.46 -0.72
N ALA A 39 -6.61 -7.35 -1.41
CA ALA A 39 -7.62 -6.47 -2.00
C ALA A 39 -8.54 -7.23 -2.97
N THR A 40 -8.01 -8.15 -3.75
CA THR A 40 -8.82 -8.96 -4.67
C THR A 40 -9.83 -9.83 -3.92
N ASN A 41 -9.48 -10.35 -2.75
CA ASN A 41 -10.42 -11.12 -1.92
C ASN A 41 -11.52 -10.24 -1.35
N ASP A 42 -11.19 -9.04 -0.87
CA ASP A 42 -12.18 -8.07 -0.36
C ASP A 42 -13.10 -7.56 -1.47
N LEU A 43 -12.57 -7.26 -2.66
CA LEU A 43 -13.38 -6.92 -3.84
C LEU A 43 -14.36 -8.04 -4.20
N ARG A 44 -13.94 -9.31 -4.13
CA ARG A 44 -14.84 -10.47 -4.34
C ARG A 44 -15.91 -10.59 -3.27
N ALA A 45 -15.64 -10.13 -2.05
CA ALA A 45 -16.63 -10.06 -0.97
C ALA A 45 -17.62 -8.90 -1.13
N GLY A 46 -17.41 -8.02 -2.12
CA GLY A 46 -18.25 -6.85 -2.40
C GLY A 46 -17.80 -5.59 -1.68
N ASP A 47 -16.61 -5.58 -1.07
CA ASP A 47 -16.06 -4.40 -0.41
C ASP A 47 -15.49 -3.41 -1.43
N GLU A 48 -15.68 -2.12 -1.17
CA GLU A 48 -14.88 -1.06 -1.79
C GLU A 48 -13.46 -1.09 -1.22
N VAL A 49 -12.43 -1.04 -2.08
CA VAL A 49 -11.03 -1.14 -1.67
C VAL A 49 -10.21 0.04 -2.19
N THR A 50 -9.34 0.57 -1.33
CA THR A 50 -8.27 1.51 -1.69
C THR A 50 -6.91 0.92 -1.32
N ILE A 51 -5.93 1.04 -2.21
CA ILE A 51 -4.53 0.70 -1.93
C ILE A 51 -3.71 1.99 -1.94
N GLU A 52 -3.09 2.33 -0.82
CA GLU A 52 -2.17 3.44 -0.68
C GLU A 52 -0.74 2.91 -0.64
N VAL A 53 0.13 3.43 -1.50
CA VAL A 53 1.57 3.10 -1.47
C VAL A 53 2.33 4.33 -0.99
N ARG A 54 3.09 4.17 0.09
CA ARG A 54 3.88 5.24 0.71
C ARG A 54 5.32 4.77 0.84
N ARG A 55 6.21 5.44 0.13
CA ARG A 55 7.65 5.30 0.34
C ARG A 55 8.08 6.40 1.28
N SER A 56 8.55 6.06 2.47
CA SER A 56 9.25 7.03 3.31
C SER A 56 10.63 7.22 2.69
N ASP A 57 10.73 8.17 1.76
CA ASP A 57 12.01 8.72 1.40
C ASP A 57 12.54 9.39 2.67
N ARG A 58 13.44 8.74 3.39
CA ARG A 58 14.36 9.49 4.25
C ARG A 58 15.40 10.20 3.36
N ARG A 59 14.88 11.00 2.42
CA ARG A 59 15.48 12.13 1.74
C ARG A 59 14.41 13.21 1.45
N GLY A 60 13.47 13.38 2.39
CA GLY A 60 12.62 14.54 2.57
C GLY A 60 12.14 15.26 1.32
N GLU A 61 11.07 14.79 0.69
CA GLU A 61 10.18 15.69 -0.04
C GLU A 61 8.74 15.16 -0.04
N THR A 62 7.84 15.94 0.57
CA THR A 62 6.39 15.81 0.46
C THR A 62 5.96 15.83 -1.01
N ALA A 63 5.83 14.66 -1.63
CA ALA A 63 5.19 14.54 -2.93
C ALA A 63 3.68 14.77 -2.75
N THR A 64 3.23 15.99 -3.03
CA THR A 64 1.81 16.29 -3.24
C THR A 64 1.44 15.67 -4.59
N PRO A 65 0.50 14.71 -4.66
CA PRO A 65 0.13 14.09 -5.92
C PRO A 65 -0.67 15.09 -6.77
N THR A 66 0.00 15.73 -7.73
CA THR A 66 -0.67 16.53 -8.76
C THR A 66 -1.24 15.57 -9.81
N PHE A 67 -2.55 15.30 -9.74
CA PHE A 67 -3.26 14.61 -10.82
C PHE A 67 -3.56 15.63 -11.95
N GLN A 68 -2.85 15.55 -13.07
CA GLN A 68 -3.25 16.23 -14.31
C GLN A 68 -4.28 15.37 -15.06
N ARG A 69 -5.49 15.92 -15.28
CA ARG A 69 -6.44 15.38 -16.26
C ARG A 69 -5.96 15.76 -17.66
N GLY A 70 -5.79 14.76 -18.52
CA GLY A 70 -5.76 14.94 -19.98
C GLY A 70 -7.15 14.84 -20.58
#